data_AF-A0A929UXQ9-F1
#
_entry.id   AF-A0A929UXQ9-F1
#
_cell.length_a   1.000
_cell.length_b   1.000
_cell.length_c   1.000
_cell.angle_alpha   90.00
_cell.angle_beta   90.00
_cell.angle_gamma   90.00
#
_symmetry.space_group_name_H-M   'P 1'
#
loop_
_entity.id
_entity.type
_entity.pdbx_description
1 polymer ?
#
loop_
_entity_poly.entity_id
_entity_poly.type
_entity_poly.pdbx_seq_one_letter_code
_entity_poly.pdbx_strand_id
1 'polypeptide(L)'
;MSEIPEHSYYDGEPSESEKDSVCEIFDTVINFLEYIYEDVPKDSSVFKDLVEKYKPVIDMLKQTRDAYGQSPEYLEVRYDFDEVSSRLREEFNKEYKTSLDAFISSLDKIFPDNIAEVNIPKYCNLKGCKIPTVKKFQRNNNLSPDDADSGYMQLALETKRSVIDGIYRKDSTFPPIEFGVSRPEYDPVREKTHHLVELLTNFSMLKADELETMSRNKSGARMERIEAFFNYERDLELAKTILDCVGGMRDLDEELLAREYTEIVFEENCPNAQTLAKSVVEEKMKSILEGELKVLSEKFRTYKVAPKIAAESLSKVKKRKRKRNKQSRQYNCEVSDQNIKATEVNLKVGDYIELSHETFPWLDKELAKVLYIKRSGNGVTIVVDVRTEITKRIEHRMSGYETKKKQKSILPSLYNKLKLAAEIVATSDSGLRDSWTTLRYRDKNKYPFSIFSWKAQTSDALRMYVSHIAMDKVDDESVRKILEENGVAHLLMLLGACDKNNQEELLPVFTGRTRRIEAADGAGV
;
A
#
# COMPACT_ATOMS: atom_id res chain seq x y z
N MET A 1 5.75 -21.96 9.09
CA MET A 1 7.19 -21.92 9.37
C MET A 1 7.82 -23.02 8.55
N SER A 2 8.23 -22.67 7.34
CA SER A 2 9.05 -23.53 6.48
C SER A 2 10.42 -22.87 6.44
N GLU A 3 11.44 -23.63 6.78
CA GLU A 3 12.84 -23.22 6.69
C GLU A 3 13.14 -22.79 5.25
N ILE A 4 13.58 -21.55 5.10
CA ILE A 4 14.15 -21.03 3.85
C ILE A 4 15.57 -21.60 3.81
N PRO A 5 15.97 -22.36 2.77
CA PRO A 5 17.35 -22.80 2.65
C PRO A 5 18.22 -21.57 2.39
N GLU A 6 19.22 -21.39 3.24
CA GLU A 6 20.36 -20.52 2.97
C GLU A 6 20.92 -20.83 1.58
N HIS A 7 21.23 -19.76 0.84
CA HIS A 7 21.83 -19.73 -0.48
C HIS A 7 22.77 -20.93 -0.74
N SER A 8 22.29 -21.90 -1.54
CA SER A 8 23.21 -22.80 -2.23
C SER A 8 23.79 -22.02 -3.42
N TYR A 9 25.00 -21.50 -3.23
CA TYR A 9 25.95 -21.32 -4.31
C TYR A 9 25.98 -22.63 -5.11
N TYR A 10 25.34 -22.66 -6.27
CA TYR A 10 25.54 -23.74 -7.22
C TYR A 10 26.90 -23.48 -7.88
N ASP A 11 27.95 -24.07 -7.32
CA ASP A 11 29.14 -24.46 -8.07
C ASP A 11 28.70 -25.57 -9.04
N GLY A 12 28.21 -25.17 -10.21
CA GLY A 12 28.19 -26.06 -11.37
C GLY A 12 29.62 -26.18 -11.90
N GLU A 13 30.10 -27.40 -12.08
CA GLU A 13 31.33 -27.72 -12.83
C GLU A 13 31.38 -26.93 -14.16
N PRO A 14 32.57 -26.59 -14.68
CA PRO A 14 32.71 -25.74 -15.85
C PRO A 14 32.25 -26.52 -17.10
N SER A 15 30.98 -26.39 -17.46
CA SER A 15 30.59 -26.51 -18.87
C SER A 15 31.39 -25.47 -19.64
N GLU A 16 31.93 -25.82 -20.82
CA GLU A 16 32.47 -24.85 -21.77
C GLU A 16 31.60 -23.59 -21.76
N SER A 17 32.22 -22.43 -21.51
CA SER A 17 31.45 -21.20 -21.38
C SER A 17 30.71 -20.94 -22.70
N GLU A 18 29.48 -20.41 -22.68
CA GLU A 18 28.75 -20.08 -23.92
C GLU A 18 29.63 -19.20 -24.85
N LYS A 19 30.56 -18.43 -24.28
CA LYS A 19 31.58 -17.64 -24.99
C LYS A 19 32.61 -18.50 -25.74
N ASP A 20 33.10 -19.58 -25.14
CA ASP A 20 34.05 -20.50 -25.80
C ASP A 20 33.40 -21.12 -27.04
N SER A 21 32.14 -21.56 -26.93
CA SER A 21 31.39 -22.11 -28.07
C SER A 21 31.22 -21.09 -29.21
N VAL A 22 30.96 -19.81 -28.91
CA VAL A 22 30.85 -18.77 -29.94
C VAL A 22 32.20 -18.49 -30.60
N CYS A 23 33.29 -18.46 -29.83
CA CYS A 23 34.65 -18.34 -30.36
C CYS A 23 35.01 -19.50 -31.29
N GLU A 24 34.61 -20.73 -30.96
CA GLU A 24 34.79 -21.90 -31.81
C GLU A 24 34.03 -21.80 -33.13
N ILE A 25 32.80 -21.24 -33.13
CA ILE A 25 32.04 -20.99 -34.37
C ILE A 25 32.79 -20.00 -35.25
N PHE A 26 33.29 -18.89 -34.69
CA PHE A 26 34.13 -17.95 -35.44
C PHE A 26 35.36 -18.64 -36.02
N ASP A 27 36.10 -19.39 -35.20
CA ASP A 27 37.31 -20.10 -35.63
C ASP A 27 37.00 -21.10 -36.75
N THR A 28 35.88 -21.81 -36.65
CA THR A 28 35.43 -22.73 -37.71
C THR A 28 35.19 -22.01 -39.02
N VAL A 29 34.47 -20.88 -39.00
CA VAL A 29 34.19 -20.08 -40.20
C VAL A 29 35.46 -19.50 -40.80
N ILE A 30 36.33 -18.91 -39.96
CA ILE A 30 37.57 -18.28 -40.40
C ILE A 30 38.50 -19.34 -41.00
N ASN A 31 38.75 -20.45 -40.29
CA ASN A 31 39.61 -21.53 -40.76
C ASN A 31 39.07 -22.15 -42.06
N PHE A 32 37.75 -22.29 -42.21
CA PHE A 32 37.13 -22.76 -43.45
C PHE A 32 37.41 -21.82 -44.63
N LEU A 33 37.23 -20.51 -44.44
CA LEU A 33 37.49 -19.52 -45.49
C LEU A 33 38.98 -19.44 -45.84
N GLU A 34 39.86 -19.53 -44.85
CA GLU A 34 41.31 -19.54 -45.04
C GLU A 34 41.79 -20.79 -45.77
N TYR A 35 41.28 -21.96 -45.40
CA TYR A 35 41.57 -23.21 -46.10
C TYR A 35 41.22 -23.11 -47.58
N ILE A 36 40.03 -22.57 -47.90
CA ILE A 36 39.61 -22.39 -49.30
C ILE A 36 40.46 -21.32 -49.99
N TYR A 37 40.81 -20.24 -49.31
CA TYR A 37 41.72 -19.20 -49.82
C TYR A 37 43.11 -19.79 -50.18
N GLU A 38 43.61 -20.76 -49.41
CA GLU A 38 44.87 -21.45 -49.66
C GLU A 38 44.79 -22.49 -50.79
N ASP A 39 43.70 -23.26 -50.88
CA ASP A 39 43.52 -24.38 -51.81
C ASP A 39 43.13 -23.95 -53.24
N VAL A 40 42.65 -22.72 -53.44
CA VAL A 40 42.27 -22.22 -54.78
C VAL A 40 43.51 -22.03 -55.67
N PRO A 41 43.53 -22.56 -56.92
CA PRO A 41 44.66 -22.44 -57.83
C PRO A 41 45.02 -20.99 -58.15
N LYS A 42 46.20 -20.53 -57.71
CA LYS A 42 46.69 -19.15 -57.88
C LYS A 42 47.39 -18.90 -59.23
N ASP A 43 47.42 -19.92 -60.09
CA ASP A 43 48.15 -19.92 -61.37
C ASP A 43 47.49 -19.07 -62.46
N SER A 44 46.26 -18.58 -62.24
CA SER A 44 45.57 -17.62 -63.11
C SER A 44 45.38 -16.29 -62.40
N SER A 45 45.77 -15.20 -63.06
CA SER A 45 45.74 -13.83 -62.52
C SER A 45 44.35 -13.42 -62.04
N VAL A 46 43.29 -13.90 -62.70
CA VAL A 46 41.91 -13.57 -62.37
C VAL A 46 41.49 -14.18 -61.02
N PHE A 47 41.92 -15.42 -60.72
CA PHE A 47 41.64 -16.03 -59.41
C PHE A 47 42.44 -15.36 -58.30
N LYS A 48 43.70 -15.01 -58.59
CA LYS A 48 44.54 -14.29 -57.64
C LYS A 48 43.92 -12.95 -57.23
N ASP A 49 43.43 -12.17 -58.19
CA ASP A 49 42.82 -10.86 -57.92
C ASP A 49 41.51 -10.98 -57.13
N LEU A 50 40.68 -11.98 -57.44
CA LEU A 50 39.42 -12.26 -56.74
C LEU A 50 39.66 -12.66 -55.26
N VAL A 51 40.60 -13.58 -55.05
CA VAL A 51 40.98 -14.10 -53.74
C VAL A 51 41.60 -13.00 -52.88
N GLU A 52 42.53 -12.20 -53.43
CA GLU A 52 43.10 -11.04 -52.72
C GLU A 52 42.05 -9.98 -52.39
N LYS A 53 41.09 -9.73 -53.30
CA LYS A 53 39.97 -8.81 -53.03
C LYS A 53 39.09 -9.29 -51.87
N TYR A 54 39.01 -10.59 -51.63
CA TYR A 54 38.18 -11.17 -50.56
C TYR A 54 38.83 -11.12 -49.17
N LYS A 55 40.15 -10.98 -49.10
CA LYS A 55 40.92 -10.94 -47.84
C LYS A 55 40.35 -10.00 -46.75
N PRO A 56 39.86 -8.78 -47.06
CA PRO A 56 39.28 -7.91 -46.04
C PRO A 56 38.06 -8.49 -45.31
N VAL A 57 37.33 -9.42 -45.92
CA VAL A 57 36.20 -10.12 -45.26
C VAL A 57 36.72 -11.04 -44.15
N ILE A 58 37.79 -11.79 -44.43
CA ILE A 58 38.43 -12.67 -43.44
C ILE A 58 39.05 -11.84 -42.32
N ASP A 59 39.76 -10.77 -42.67
CA ASP A 59 40.37 -9.86 -41.70
C ASP A 59 39.30 -9.21 -40.79
N MET A 60 38.14 -8.85 -41.34
CA MET A 60 36.99 -8.34 -40.57
C MET A 60 36.47 -9.40 -39.58
N LEU A 61 36.25 -10.63 -40.02
CA LEU A 61 35.76 -11.71 -39.14
C LEU A 61 36.75 -12.01 -38.01
N LYS A 62 38.06 -11.98 -38.29
CA LYS A 62 39.11 -12.09 -37.26
C LYS A 62 39.05 -10.95 -36.26
N GLN A 63 38.94 -9.71 -36.75
CA GLN A 63 38.79 -8.55 -35.89
C GLN A 63 37.55 -8.67 -34.99
N THR A 64 36.43 -9.14 -35.54
CA THR A 64 35.19 -9.36 -34.80
C THR A 64 35.35 -10.46 -33.75
N ARG A 65 35.99 -11.59 -34.09
CA ARG A 65 36.30 -12.68 -33.16
C ARG A 65 37.19 -12.20 -32.01
N ASP A 66 38.25 -11.45 -32.32
CA ASP A 66 39.13 -10.90 -31.31
C ASP A 66 38.38 -9.90 -30.41
N ALA A 67 37.56 -9.01 -30.99
CA ALA A 67 36.73 -8.08 -30.24
C ALA A 67 35.75 -8.79 -29.30
N TYR A 68 35.11 -9.86 -29.76
CA TYR A 68 34.24 -10.70 -28.94
C TYR A 68 35.03 -11.45 -27.85
N GLY A 69 36.21 -12.00 -28.16
CA GLY A 69 37.07 -12.67 -27.21
C GLY A 69 37.57 -11.77 -26.07
N GLN A 70 37.74 -10.47 -26.34
CA GLN A 70 38.10 -9.45 -25.34
C GLN A 70 36.91 -8.99 -24.47
N SER A 71 35.67 -9.40 -24.78
CA SER A 71 34.52 -9.13 -23.91
C SER A 71 34.58 -9.99 -22.64
N PRO A 72 34.04 -9.54 -21.49
CA PRO A 72 34.01 -10.36 -20.27
C PRO A 72 33.21 -11.66 -20.47
N GLU A 73 33.67 -12.77 -19.87
CA GLU A 73 32.99 -14.09 -19.91
C GLU A 73 31.59 -14.09 -19.30
N TYR A 74 31.40 -13.25 -18.28
CA TYR A 74 30.12 -13.06 -17.60
C TYR A 74 29.91 -11.56 -17.37
N LEU A 75 28.90 -10.99 -18.04
CA LEU A 75 28.26 -9.77 -17.55
C LEU A 75 27.31 -10.22 -16.44
N GLU A 76 27.80 -10.26 -15.20
CA GLU A 76 26.91 -10.39 -14.03
C GLU A 76 26.11 -9.08 -13.94
N VAL A 77 24.97 -9.00 -14.62
CA VAL A 77 24.08 -7.84 -14.56
C VAL A 77 23.47 -7.79 -13.16
N ARG A 78 24.06 -6.95 -12.32
CA ARG A 78 23.57 -6.71 -10.96
C ARG A 78 22.38 -5.77 -11.05
N TYR A 79 21.18 -6.31 -10.85
CA TYR A 79 19.99 -5.49 -10.65
C TYR A 79 19.96 -4.94 -9.23
N ASP A 80 19.25 -3.83 -9.04
CA ASP A 80 19.05 -3.25 -7.73
C ASP A 80 17.98 -4.06 -6.97
N PHE A 81 18.44 -5.05 -6.19
CA PHE A 81 17.56 -5.88 -5.38
C PHE A 81 16.74 -5.05 -4.37
N ASP A 82 17.32 -4.00 -3.79
CA ASP A 82 16.64 -3.16 -2.81
C ASP A 82 15.51 -2.36 -3.47
N GLU A 83 15.75 -1.86 -4.70
CA GLU A 83 14.72 -1.20 -5.51
C GLU A 83 13.57 -2.17 -5.84
N VAL A 84 13.89 -3.35 -6.39
CA VAL A 84 12.88 -4.38 -6.71
C VAL A 84 12.07 -4.74 -5.46
N SER A 85 12.75 -5.04 -4.36
CA SER A 85 12.13 -5.44 -3.10
C SER A 85 11.22 -4.34 -2.54
N SER A 86 11.64 -3.07 -2.63
CA SER A 86 10.83 -1.92 -2.22
C SER A 86 9.58 -1.80 -3.09
N ARG A 87 9.72 -1.86 -4.42
CA ARG A 87 8.59 -1.75 -5.35
C ARG A 87 7.59 -2.90 -5.20
N LEU A 88 8.07 -4.14 -5.05
CA LEU A 88 7.21 -5.31 -4.79
C LEU A 88 6.44 -5.16 -3.47
N ARG A 89 7.10 -4.60 -2.44
CA ARG A 89 6.44 -4.31 -1.15
C ARG A 89 5.36 -3.25 -1.29
N GLU A 90 5.56 -2.23 -2.11
CA GLU A 90 4.55 -1.22 -2.40
C GLU A 90 3.32 -1.83 -3.11
N GLU A 91 3.53 -2.63 -4.15
CA GLU A 91 2.43 -3.31 -4.86
C GLU A 91 1.71 -4.33 -3.96
N PHE A 92 2.44 -5.08 -3.14
CA PHE A 92 1.83 -5.93 -2.11
C PHE A 92 0.93 -5.14 -1.17
N ASN A 93 1.43 -4.03 -0.60
CA ASN A 93 0.69 -3.23 0.37
C ASN A 93 -0.57 -2.61 -0.25
N LYS A 94 -0.48 -2.18 -1.50
CA LYS A 94 -1.58 -1.64 -2.29
C LYS A 94 -2.65 -2.70 -2.57
N GLU A 95 -2.25 -3.91 -2.99
CA GLU A 95 -3.17 -5.00 -3.25
C GLU A 95 -3.79 -5.54 -1.95
N TYR A 96 -3.00 -5.65 -0.88
CA TYR A 96 -3.46 -6.04 0.46
C TYR A 96 -4.58 -5.12 0.93
N LYS A 97 -4.35 -3.81 0.85
CA LYS A 97 -5.36 -2.80 1.24
C LYS A 97 -6.61 -2.87 0.37
N THR A 98 -6.43 -3.03 -0.95
CA THR A 98 -7.55 -3.16 -1.90
C THR A 98 -8.41 -4.39 -1.59
N SER A 99 -7.76 -5.53 -1.36
CA SER A 99 -8.41 -6.78 -0.97
C SER A 99 -9.11 -6.67 0.39
N LEU A 100 -8.49 -5.97 1.34
CA LEU A 100 -9.07 -5.70 2.65
C LEU A 100 -10.34 -4.85 2.57
N ASP A 101 -10.28 -3.75 1.84
CA ASP A 101 -11.43 -2.84 1.64
C ASP A 101 -12.57 -3.58 0.91
N ALA A 102 -12.25 -4.44 -0.06
CA ALA A 102 -13.22 -5.30 -0.72
C ALA A 102 -13.87 -6.30 0.25
N PHE A 103 -13.10 -6.91 1.15
CA PHE A 103 -13.64 -7.79 2.19
C PHE A 103 -14.58 -7.03 3.14
N ILE A 104 -14.16 -5.87 3.66
CA ILE A 104 -14.99 -5.04 4.55
C ILE A 104 -16.30 -4.67 3.86
N SER A 105 -16.25 -4.27 2.59
CA SER A 105 -17.44 -3.97 1.79
C SER A 105 -18.35 -5.18 1.59
N SER A 106 -17.79 -6.40 1.59
CA SER A 106 -18.56 -7.64 1.49
C SER A 106 -19.30 -8.01 2.78
N LEU A 107 -18.91 -7.44 3.94
CA LEU A 107 -19.56 -7.72 5.22
C LEU A 107 -21.02 -7.30 5.24
N ASP A 108 -21.42 -6.30 4.45
CA ASP A 108 -22.82 -5.90 4.31
C ASP A 108 -23.69 -7.01 3.68
N LYS A 109 -23.09 -7.88 2.87
CA LYS A 109 -23.79 -9.05 2.30
C LYS A 109 -23.90 -10.19 3.31
N ILE A 110 -22.92 -10.32 4.21
CA ILE A 110 -22.89 -11.35 5.27
C ILE A 110 -23.80 -10.95 6.43
N PHE A 111 -23.75 -9.68 6.84
CA PHE A 111 -24.51 -9.08 7.92
C PHE A 111 -25.39 -7.95 7.35
N PRO A 112 -26.52 -8.30 6.73
CA PRO A 112 -27.41 -7.32 6.12
C PRO A 112 -28.08 -6.41 7.17
N ASP A 113 -28.30 -5.15 6.80
CA ASP A 113 -28.90 -4.14 7.69
C ASP A 113 -30.44 -4.26 7.80
N ASN A 114 -31.07 -5.01 6.91
CA ASN A 114 -32.49 -5.36 7.01
C ASN A 114 -32.68 -6.66 7.82
N ILE A 115 -33.92 -7.08 8.06
CA ILE A 115 -34.26 -8.29 8.84
C ILE A 115 -33.88 -9.60 8.07
N ALA A 116 -32.97 -9.52 7.10
CA ALA A 116 -32.43 -10.70 6.45
C ALA A 116 -31.46 -11.45 7.38
N GLU A 117 -31.39 -12.76 7.18
CA GLU A 117 -30.57 -13.64 8.01
C GLU A 117 -29.08 -13.46 7.70
N VAL A 118 -28.22 -13.81 8.68
CA VAL A 118 -26.77 -13.78 8.48
C VAL A 118 -26.39 -14.79 7.39
N ASN A 119 -25.79 -14.30 6.30
CA ASN A 119 -25.41 -15.09 5.14
C ASN A 119 -23.99 -15.63 5.33
N ILE A 120 -23.88 -16.85 5.85
CA ILE A 120 -22.58 -17.48 6.11
C ILE A 120 -21.91 -17.87 4.78
N PRO A 121 -20.70 -17.37 4.48
CA PRO A 121 -19.98 -17.76 3.28
C PRO A 121 -19.62 -19.26 3.26
N LYS A 122 -19.65 -19.89 2.07
CA LYS A 122 -19.36 -21.33 1.90
C LYS A 122 -17.95 -21.73 2.36
N TYR A 123 -17.01 -20.80 2.32
CA TYR A 123 -15.62 -21.04 2.70
C TYR A 123 -15.40 -21.06 4.23
N CYS A 124 -16.39 -20.64 5.04
CA CYS A 124 -16.31 -20.66 6.49
C CYS A 124 -16.64 -22.04 7.05
N ASN A 125 -15.76 -22.59 7.89
CA ASN A 125 -15.95 -23.88 8.55
C ASN A 125 -16.50 -23.71 9.98
N LEU A 126 -17.83 -23.82 10.11
CA LEU A 126 -18.55 -23.65 11.37
C LEU A 126 -19.04 -24.97 11.97
N LYS A 127 -18.24 -26.05 11.94
CA LYS A 127 -18.61 -27.35 12.53
C LYS A 127 -19.20 -27.18 13.95
N GLY A 128 -20.43 -27.67 14.14
CA GLY A 128 -21.15 -27.63 15.43
C GLY A 128 -21.80 -26.29 15.78
N CYS A 129 -21.53 -25.21 15.04
CA CYS A 129 -22.11 -23.89 15.28
C CYS A 129 -23.33 -23.67 14.39
N LYS A 130 -24.41 -23.16 14.96
CA LYS A 130 -25.68 -22.95 14.24
C LYS A 130 -26.23 -21.59 14.59
N ILE A 131 -26.10 -20.65 13.66
CA ILE A 131 -26.80 -19.38 13.72
C ILE A 131 -28.27 -19.67 13.39
N PRO A 132 -29.22 -19.39 14.30
CA PRO A 132 -30.63 -19.64 14.06
C PRO A 132 -31.20 -18.67 13.02
N THR A 133 -32.29 -19.08 12.38
CA THR A 133 -33.18 -18.17 11.65
C THR A 133 -33.88 -17.22 12.63
N VAL A 134 -34.31 -16.05 12.17
CA VAL A 134 -35.02 -15.08 13.04
C VAL A 134 -36.26 -15.71 13.68
N LYS A 135 -37.04 -16.48 12.90
CA LYS A 135 -38.22 -17.22 13.41
C LYS A 135 -37.85 -18.25 14.48
N LYS A 136 -36.70 -18.92 14.36
CA LYS A 136 -36.25 -19.89 15.36
C LYS A 136 -35.73 -19.19 16.61
N PHE A 137 -35.00 -18.08 16.46
CA PHE A 137 -34.56 -17.24 17.56
C PHE A 137 -35.75 -16.69 18.37
N GLN A 138 -36.79 -16.22 17.69
CA GLN A 138 -38.04 -15.77 18.30
C GLN A 138 -38.70 -16.87 19.15
N ARG A 139 -38.87 -18.07 18.58
CA ARG A 139 -39.48 -19.22 19.28
C ARG A 139 -38.67 -19.68 20.47
N ASN A 140 -37.34 -19.76 20.33
CA ASN A 140 -36.46 -20.22 21.40
C ASN A 140 -36.50 -19.30 22.63
N ASN A 141 -36.77 -18.01 22.44
CA ASN A 141 -36.70 -16.99 23.49
C ASN A 141 -38.08 -16.42 23.89
N ASN A 142 -39.19 -16.94 23.33
CA ASN A 142 -40.55 -16.44 23.56
C ASN A 142 -40.70 -14.92 23.35
N LEU A 143 -40.10 -14.40 22.28
CA LEU A 143 -40.08 -12.97 21.96
C LEU A 143 -41.26 -12.55 21.08
N SER A 144 -41.66 -11.28 21.19
CA SER A 144 -42.52 -10.66 20.17
C SER A 144 -41.75 -10.56 18.83
N PRO A 145 -42.43 -10.49 17.67
CA PRO A 145 -41.76 -10.32 16.38
C PRO A 145 -40.80 -9.13 16.38
N ASP A 146 -41.27 -7.95 16.81
CA ASP A 146 -40.46 -6.73 16.85
C ASP A 146 -39.22 -6.87 17.76
N ASP A 147 -39.37 -7.52 18.93
CA ASP A 147 -38.24 -7.73 19.87
C ASP A 147 -37.23 -8.76 19.34
N ALA A 148 -37.70 -9.77 18.60
CA ALA A 148 -36.85 -10.77 17.97
C ALA A 148 -36.05 -10.18 16.80
N ASP A 149 -36.70 -9.39 15.94
CA ASP A 149 -36.07 -8.71 14.81
C ASP A 149 -35.00 -7.74 15.32
N SER A 150 -35.36 -6.89 16.30
CA SER A 150 -34.42 -5.92 16.88
C SER A 150 -33.25 -6.60 17.59
N GLY A 151 -33.49 -7.65 18.39
CA GLY A 151 -32.43 -8.38 19.09
C GLY A 151 -31.50 -9.14 18.15
N TYR A 152 -32.05 -9.74 17.09
CA TYR A 152 -31.27 -10.44 16.07
C TYR A 152 -30.36 -9.47 15.30
N MET A 153 -30.94 -8.36 14.81
CA MET A 153 -30.19 -7.32 14.11
C MET A 153 -29.08 -6.74 14.98
N GLN A 154 -29.35 -6.49 16.26
CA GLN A 154 -28.34 -5.98 17.18
C GLN A 154 -27.15 -6.94 17.32
N LEU A 155 -27.41 -8.23 17.54
CA LEU A 155 -26.35 -9.23 17.67
C LEU A 155 -25.54 -9.40 16.37
N ALA A 156 -26.21 -9.39 15.22
CA ALA A 156 -25.55 -9.44 13.92
C ALA A 156 -24.66 -8.21 13.68
N LEU A 157 -25.16 -7.01 14.01
CA LEU A 157 -24.44 -5.75 13.86
C LEU A 157 -23.27 -5.63 14.84
N GLU A 158 -23.42 -6.08 16.09
CA GLU A 158 -22.30 -6.21 17.04
C GLU A 158 -21.21 -7.14 16.52
N THR A 159 -21.60 -8.26 15.89
CA THR A 159 -20.66 -9.22 15.31
C THR A 159 -19.92 -8.62 14.11
N LYS A 160 -20.64 -7.92 13.22
CA LYS A 160 -20.05 -7.16 12.11
C LYS A 160 -18.99 -6.16 12.60
N ARG A 161 -19.29 -5.41 13.66
CA ARG A 161 -18.34 -4.50 14.29
C ARG A 161 -17.13 -5.24 14.87
N SER A 162 -17.37 -6.36 15.56
CA SER A 162 -16.29 -7.17 16.15
C SER A 162 -15.36 -7.76 15.08
N VAL A 163 -15.88 -8.16 13.92
CA VAL A 163 -15.07 -8.57 12.77
C VAL A 163 -14.19 -7.41 12.30
N ILE A 164 -14.76 -6.22 12.12
CA ILE A 164 -14.02 -5.01 11.70
C ILE A 164 -12.95 -4.64 12.73
N ASP A 165 -13.27 -4.68 14.03
CA ASP A 165 -12.32 -4.39 15.09
C ASP A 165 -11.20 -5.44 15.14
N GLY A 166 -11.53 -6.72 14.94
CA GLY A 166 -10.57 -7.82 14.85
C GLY A 166 -9.60 -7.68 13.68
N ILE A 167 -10.07 -7.13 12.56
CA ILE A 167 -9.24 -6.78 11.40
C ILE A 167 -8.21 -5.73 11.80
N TYR A 168 -8.67 -4.59 12.34
CA TYR A 168 -7.79 -3.49 12.70
C TYR A 168 -6.81 -3.84 13.84
N ARG A 169 -7.21 -4.70 14.78
CA ARG A 169 -6.33 -5.18 15.85
C ARG A 169 -5.21 -6.10 15.35
N LYS A 170 -5.49 -6.98 14.39
CA LYS A 170 -4.48 -7.91 13.86
C LYS A 170 -3.65 -7.33 12.73
N ASP A 171 -4.02 -6.18 12.15
CA ASP A 171 -3.25 -5.48 11.12
C ASP A 171 -1.99 -4.81 11.64
N SER A 172 -1.89 -4.53 12.93
CA SER A 172 -0.72 -3.90 13.55
C SER A 172 0.49 -4.83 13.75
N THR A 173 0.36 -6.13 13.44
CA THR A 173 1.35 -7.17 13.79
C THR A 173 1.86 -7.97 12.58
N PHE A 174 1.73 -7.46 11.36
CA PHE A 174 2.25 -8.18 10.20
C PHE A 174 3.79 -8.18 10.21
N PRO A 175 4.45 -9.36 10.20
CA PRO A 175 5.90 -9.40 10.06
C PRO A 175 6.31 -8.79 8.70
N PRO A 176 7.55 -8.29 8.59
CA PRO A 176 8.07 -7.86 7.30
C PRO A 176 7.96 -9.02 6.31
N ILE A 177 7.30 -8.77 5.18
CA ILE A 177 7.22 -9.75 4.10
C ILE A 177 8.50 -9.60 3.29
N GLU A 178 9.28 -10.69 3.28
CA GLU A 178 10.43 -10.84 2.41
C GLU A 178 9.99 -11.58 1.15
N PHE A 179 10.29 -10.97 0.00
CA PHE A 179 10.05 -11.59 -1.29
C PHE A 179 11.31 -12.35 -1.69
N GLY A 180 11.19 -13.66 -1.89
CA GLY A 180 12.19 -14.40 -2.64
C GLY A 180 12.10 -13.98 -4.10
N VAL A 181 13.03 -13.15 -4.55
CA VAL A 181 13.09 -12.69 -5.94
C VAL A 181 13.81 -13.76 -6.75
N SER A 182 13.16 -14.31 -7.76
CA SER A 182 13.79 -15.23 -8.70
C SER A 182 14.77 -14.48 -9.61
N ARG A 183 15.80 -15.18 -10.11
CA ARG A 183 16.49 -14.70 -11.31
C ARG A 183 15.46 -14.59 -12.44
N PRO A 184 15.51 -13.53 -13.24
CA PRO A 184 14.56 -13.36 -14.32
C PRO A 184 14.77 -14.44 -15.38
N GLU A 185 13.69 -14.85 -16.05
CA GLU A 185 13.76 -15.84 -17.13
C GLU A 185 14.43 -15.25 -18.38
N TYR A 186 14.27 -13.95 -18.60
CA TYR A 186 14.86 -13.22 -19.71
C TYR A 186 16.23 -12.64 -19.34
N ASP A 187 17.24 -12.95 -20.17
CA ASP A 187 18.60 -12.43 -20.06
C ASP A 187 18.96 -11.67 -21.36
N PRO A 188 19.09 -10.33 -21.31
CA PRO A 188 19.38 -9.51 -22.48
C PRO A 188 20.78 -9.78 -23.07
N VAL A 189 21.74 -10.24 -22.27
CA VAL A 189 23.08 -10.63 -22.74
C VAL A 189 22.99 -11.93 -23.55
N ARG A 190 22.16 -12.87 -23.08
CA ARG A 190 21.93 -14.15 -23.74
C ARG A 190 21.18 -14.00 -25.06
N GLU A 191 20.20 -13.11 -25.14
CA GLU A 191 19.49 -12.83 -26.40
C GLU A 191 20.44 -12.27 -27.48
N LYS A 192 21.28 -11.30 -27.11
CA LYS A 192 22.29 -10.74 -28.02
C LYS A 192 23.28 -11.82 -28.49
N THR A 193 23.71 -12.69 -27.58
CA THR A 193 24.59 -13.82 -27.91
C THR A 193 23.90 -14.80 -28.87
N HIS A 194 22.63 -15.12 -28.66
CA HIS A 194 21.85 -15.96 -29.57
C HIS A 194 21.74 -15.33 -30.97
N HIS A 195 21.52 -14.02 -31.05
CA HIS A 195 21.46 -13.31 -32.33
C HIS A 195 22.81 -13.36 -33.08
N LEU A 196 23.93 -13.23 -32.37
CA LEU A 196 25.26 -13.40 -32.97
C LEU A 196 25.48 -14.82 -33.51
N VAL A 197 25.10 -15.84 -32.74
CA VAL A 197 25.15 -17.24 -33.18
C VAL A 197 24.30 -17.45 -34.43
N GLU A 198 23.11 -16.86 -34.49
CA GLU A 198 22.24 -16.92 -35.66
C GLU A 198 22.89 -16.29 -36.90
N LEU A 199 23.47 -15.09 -36.76
CA LEU A 199 24.19 -14.43 -37.86
C LEU A 199 25.37 -15.26 -38.37
N LEU A 200 26.18 -15.81 -37.46
CA LEU A 200 27.31 -16.69 -37.81
C LEU A 200 26.86 -17.99 -38.48
N THR A 201 25.77 -18.58 -37.99
CA THR A 201 25.19 -19.80 -38.56
C THR A 201 24.67 -19.54 -39.97
N ASN A 202 23.95 -18.44 -40.18
CA ASN A 202 23.44 -18.05 -41.49
C ASN A 202 24.58 -17.79 -42.48
N PHE A 203 25.64 -17.10 -42.05
CA PHE A 203 26.83 -16.90 -42.86
C PHE A 203 27.51 -18.23 -43.23
N SER A 204 27.64 -19.13 -42.26
CA SER A 204 28.23 -20.47 -42.46
C SER A 204 27.42 -21.32 -43.44
N MET A 205 26.09 -21.35 -43.29
CA MET A 205 25.19 -22.08 -44.19
C MET A 205 25.28 -21.54 -45.62
N LEU A 206 25.27 -20.22 -45.78
CA LEU A 206 25.47 -19.58 -47.07
C LEU A 206 26.77 -20.04 -47.73
N LYS A 207 27.87 -20.08 -46.96
CA LYS A 207 29.17 -20.52 -47.49
C LYS A 207 29.24 -22.01 -47.78
N ALA A 208 28.58 -22.85 -47.01
CA ALA A 208 28.47 -24.28 -47.31
C ALA A 208 27.69 -24.53 -48.61
N ASP A 209 26.56 -23.85 -48.82
CA ASP A 209 25.73 -23.95 -50.03
C ASP A 209 26.51 -23.46 -51.27
N GLU A 210 27.25 -22.36 -51.14
CA GLU A 210 28.10 -21.84 -52.20
C GLU A 210 29.26 -22.79 -52.54
N LEU A 211 29.83 -23.47 -51.54
CA LEU A 211 30.86 -24.48 -51.77
C LEU A 211 30.29 -25.71 -52.48
N GLU A 212 29.12 -26.23 -52.07
CA GLU A 212 28.48 -27.36 -52.74
C GLU A 212 28.17 -27.01 -54.20
N THR A 213 27.62 -25.82 -54.44
CA THR A 213 27.35 -25.36 -55.81
C THR A 213 28.63 -25.22 -56.62
N MET A 214 29.70 -24.65 -56.06
CA MET A 214 31.02 -24.54 -56.69
C MET A 214 31.56 -25.92 -57.12
N SER A 215 31.44 -26.94 -56.25
CA SER A 215 31.94 -28.31 -56.44
C SER A 215 31.20 -29.12 -57.52
N ARG A 216 29.98 -28.72 -57.94
CA ARG A 216 29.21 -29.44 -58.96
C ARG A 216 29.87 -29.38 -60.35
N ASN A 217 30.14 -30.55 -60.92
CA ASN A 217 30.79 -30.78 -62.22
C ASN A 217 29.91 -30.41 -63.43
N LYS A 218 29.64 -29.11 -63.65
CA LYS A 218 29.17 -28.57 -64.93
C LYS A 218 30.22 -27.62 -65.48
N SER A 219 30.90 -28.04 -66.55
CA SER A 219 32.14 -27.46 -67.09
C SER A 219 32.02 -26.05 -67.70
N GLY A 220 30.80 -25.49 -67.85
CA GLY A 220 30.57 -24.19 -68.48
C GLY A 220 30.48 -22.97 -67.55
N ALA A 221 30.20 -23.15 -66.25
CA ALA A 221 29.92 -22.04 -65.32
C ALA A 221 30.84 -22.02 -64.09
N ARG A 222 32.09 -22.52 -64.23
CA ARG A 222 33.04 -22.63 -63.11
C ARG A 222 33.45 -21.25 -62.56
N MET A 223 33.68 -20.27 -63.43
CA MET A 223 34.11 -18.93 -63.01
C MET A 223 32.99 -18.18 -62.27
N GLU A 224 31.77 -18.17 -62.82
CA GLU A 224 30.58 -17.56 -62.19
C GLU A 224 30.32 -18.11 -60.77
N ARG A 225 30.56 -19.41 -60.56
CA ARG A 225 30.40 -20.03 -59.24
C ARG A 225 31.51 -19.65 -58.26
N ILE A 226 32.73 -19.43 -58.75
CA ILE A 226 33.84 -18.96 -57.91
C ILE A 226 33.65 -17.50 -57.55
N GLU A 227 33.18 -16.67 -58.49
CA GLU A 227 32.79 -15.27 -58.22
C GLU A 227 31.63 -15.19 -57.23
N ALA A 228 30.65 -16.09 -57.32
CA ALA A 228 29.56 -16.17 -56.36
C ALA A 228 30.04 -16.54 -54.95
N PHE A 229 30.98 -17.49 -54.83
CA PHE A 229 31.57 -17.87 -53.53
C PHE A 229 32.41 -16.74 -52.92
N PHE A 230 33.20 -16.01 -53.72
CA PHE A 230 34.01 -14.87 -53.27
C PHE A 230 33.28 -13.53 -53.50
N ASN A 231 32.01 -13.45 -53.13
CA ASN A 231 31.21 -12.23 -53.29
C ASN A 231 31.58 -11.18 -52.23
N TYR A 232 32.67 -10.45 -52.51
CA TYR A 232 33.22 -9.43 -51.62
C TYR A 232 32.18 -8.43 -51.08
N GLU A 233 31.33 -7.86 -51.94
CA GLU A 233 30.42 -6.79 -51.54
C GLU A 233 29.37 -7.28 -50.54
N ARG A 234 28.75 -8.43 -50.84
CA ARG A 234 27.75 -9.04 -49.95
C ARG A 234 28.39 -9.52 -48.65
N ASP A 235 29.50 -10.26 -48.75
CA ASP A 235 30.07 -10.94 -47.59
C ASP A 235 30.75 -9.94 -46.64
N LEU A 236 31.29 -8.85 -47.17
CA LEU A 236 31.76 -7.74 -46.34
C LEU A 236 30.61 -7.07 -45.59
N GLU A 237 29.44 -6.90 -46.21
CA GLU A 237 28.27 -6.32 -45.54
C GLU A 237 27.74 -7.23 -44.42
N LEU A 238 27.72 -8.54 -44.66
CA LEU A 238 27.40 -9.53 -43.61
C LEU A 238 28.44 -9.50 -42.48
N ALA A 239 29.74 -9.44 -42.80
CA ALA A 239 30.80 -9.35 -41.80
C ALA A 239 30.74 -8.06 -40.97
N LYS A 240 30.37 -6.92 -41.58
CA LYS A 240 30.08 -5.68 -40.85
C LYS A 240 28.87 -5.82 -39.94
N THR A 241 27.80 -6.46 -40.40
CA THR A 241 26.61 -6.72 -39.57
C THR A 241 26.96 -7.54 -38.32
N ILE A 242 27.81 -8.56 -38.47
CA ILE A 242 28.35 -9.36 -37.36
C ILE A 242 29.22 -8.49 -36.44
N LEU A 243 30.11 -7.65 -37.00
CA LEU A 243 30.93 -6.72 -36.22
C LEU A 243 30.08 -5.74 -35.41
N ASP A 244 29.06 -5.13 -36.02
CA ASP A 244 28.15 -4.19 -35.38
C ASP A 244 27.38 -4.88 -34.24
N CYS A 245 26.99 -6.15 -34.42
CA CYS A 245 26.39 -6.97 -33.36
C CYS A 245 27.33 -7.11 -32.15
N VAL A 246 28.60 -7.46 -32.38
CA VAL A 246 29.62 -7.55 -31.31
C VAL A 246 29.92 -6.18 -30.68
N GLY A 247 29.98 -5.11 -31.49
CA GLY A 247 30.14 -3.74 -31.02
C GLY A 247 29.01 -3.32 -30.08
N GLY A 248 27.77 -3.64 -30.44
CA GLY A 248 26.58 -3.41 -29.61
C GLY A 248 26.50 -4.28 -28.34
N MET A 249 27.35 -5.29 -28.19
CA MET A 249 27.57 -6.01 -26.93
C MET A 249 28.66 -5.36 -26.08
N ARG A 250 29.70 -4.79 -26.70
CA ARG A 250 30.80 -4.11 -26.00
C ARG A 250 30.40 -2.75 -25.43
N ASP A 251 29.53 -2.03 -26.15
CA ASP A 251 29.01 -0.72 -25.77
C ASP A 251 27.76 -0.82 -24.88
N LEU A 252 27.53 -1.98 -24.28
CA LEU A 252 26.47 -2.17 -23.29
C LEU A 252 26.74 -1.26 -22.09
N ASP A 253 25.91 -0.25 -21.93
CA ASP A 253 25.89 0.59 -20.73
C ASP A 253 25.39 -0.27 -19.57
N GLU A 254 26.31 -0.63 -18.66
CA GLU A 254 26.02 -1.43 -17.47
C GLU A 254 24.88 -0.82 -16.63
N GLU A 255 24.75 0.51 -16.60
CA GLU A 255 23.68 1.21 -15.88
C GLU A 255 22.33 1.02 -16.57
N LEU A 256 22.29 1.07 -17.91
CA LEU A 256 21.06 0.80 -18.67
C LEU A 256 20.64 -0.66 -18.55
N LEU A 257 21.59 -1.60 -18.64
CA LEU A 257 21.31 -3.02 -18.45
C LEU A 257 20.82 -3.32 -17.03
N ALA A 258 21.45 -2.74 -16.01
CA ALA A 258 21.02 -2.91 -14.63
C ALA A 258 19.59 -2.40 -14.42
N ARG A 259 19.22 -1.27 -15.05
CA ARG A 259 17.85 -0.73 -15.01
C ARG A 259 16.85 -1.62 -15.74
N GLU A 260 17.19 -2.06 -16.95
CA GLU A 260 16.34 -2.95 -17.74
C GLU A 260 16.09 -4.26 -16.99
N TYR A 261 17.16 -4.86 -16.46
CA TYR A 261 17.09 -6.08 -15.67
C TYR A 261 16.29 -5.89 -14.37
N THR A 262 16.45 -4.74 -13.69
CA THR A 262 15.64 -4.37 -12.51
C THR A 262 14.14 -4.32 -12.86
N GLU A 263 13.79 -3.78 -14.02
CA GLU A 263 12.39 -3.70 -14.45
C GLU A 263 11.81 -5.08 -14.77
N ILE A 264 12.52 -5.90 -15.54
CA ILE A 264 12.10 -7.26 -15.89
C ILE A 264 11.86 -8.08 -14.62
N VAL A 265 12.81 -8.06 -13.69
CA VAL A 265 12.70 -8.78 -12.41
C VAL A 265 11.49 -8.31 -11.61
N PHE A 266 11.24 -7.00 -11.56
CA PHE A 266 10.05 -6.45 -10.91
C PHE A 266 8.76 -6.93 -11.58
N GLU A 267 8.66 -6.83 -12.90
CA GLU A 267 7.46 -7.19 -13.66
C GLU A 267 7.12 -8.67 -13.53
N GLU A 268 8.11 -9.57 -13.64
CA GLU A 268 7.91 -11.01 -13.49
C GLU A 268 7.45 -11.40 -12.08
N ASN A 269 7.90 -10.68 -11.05
CA ASN A 269 7.58 -10.98 -9.65
C ASN A 269 6.31 -10.25 -9.13
N CYS A 270 5.86 -9.19 -9.80
CA CYS A 270 4.71 -8.38 -9.38
C CYS A 270 3.40 -9.19 -9.24
N PRO A 271 3.02 -10.07 -10.18
CA PRO A 271 1.81 -10.90 -10.05
C PRO A 271 1.85 -11.84 -8.83
N ASN A 272 3.03 -12.34 -8.47
CA ASN A 272 3.21 -13.20 -7.30
C ASN A 272 3.01 -12.41 -6.01
N ALA A 273 3.55 -11.19 -5.92
CA ALA A 273 3.33 -10.30 -4.78
C ALA A 273 1.83 -9.96 -4.61
N GLN A 274 1.12 -9.68 -5.69
CA GLN A 274 -0.33 -9.42 -5.66
C GLN A 274 -1.13 -10.66 -5.24
N THR A 275 -0.78 -11.83 -5.76
CA THR A 275 -1.43 -13.10 -5.40
C THR A 275 -1.23 -13.42 -3.93
N LEU A 276 -0.01 -13.23 -3.42
CA LEU A 276 0.31 -13.40 -2.01
C LEU A 276 -0.50 -12.44 -1.13
N ALA A 277 -0.62 -11.18 -1.53
CA ALA A 277 -1.42 -10.19 -0.79
C ALA A 277 -2.88 -10.65 -0.63
N LYS A 278 -3.48 -11.15 -1.71
CA LYS A 278 -4.85 -11.69 -1.71
C LYS A 278 -4.97 -12.90 -0.79
N SER A 279 -4.08 -13.88 -0.90
CA SER A 279 -4.16 -15.11 -0.08
C SER A 279 -4.03 -14.81 1.41
N VAL A 280 -3.11 -13.90 1.75
CA VAL A 280 -2.87 -13.43 3.11
C VAL A 280 -4.12 -12.75 3.69
N VAL A 281 -4.78 -11.87 2.93
CA VAL A 281 -6.07 -11.28 3.35
C VAL A 281 -7.12 -12.38 3.50
N GLU A 282 -7.30 -13.24 2.50
CA GLU A 282 -8.31 -14.30 2.52
C GLU A 282 -8.20 -15.21 3.77
N GLU A 283 -7.00 -15.71 4.08
CA GLU A 283 -6.78 -16.56 5.25
C GLU A 283 -7.07 -15.82 6.56
N LYS A 284 -6.56 -14.59 6.69
CA LYS A 284 -6.73 -13.78 7.91
C LYS A 284 -8.18 -13.41 8.14
N MET A 285 -8.86 -12.93 7.10
CA MET A 285 -10.27 -12.53 7.15
C MET A 285 -11.17 -13.72 7.44
N LYS A 286 -10.92 -14.85 6.79
CA LYS A 286 -11.62 -16.11 7.06
C LYS A 286 -11.49 -16.50 8.53
N SER A 287 -10.28 -16.47 9.09
CA SER A 287 -10.03 -16.82 10.49
C SER A 287 -10.79 -15.90 11.46
N ILE A 288 -10.76 -14.58 11.24
CA ILE A 288 -11.47 -13.60 12.07
C ILE A 288 -12.98 -13.83 11.97
N LEU A 289 -13.52 -13.93 10.75
CA LEU A 289 -14.94 -14.12 10.52
C LEU A 289 -15.46 -15.42 11.14
N GLU A 290 -14.74 -16.52 11.00
CA GLU A 290 -15.10 -17.80 11.64
C GLU A 290 -15.12 -17.70 13.17
N GLY A 291 -14.14 -17.00 13.76
CA GLY A 291 -14.09 -16.74 15.20
C GLY A 291 -15.34 -16.00 15.69
N GLU A 292 -15.66 -14.88 15.05
CA GLU A 292 -16.79 -14.03 15.42
C GLU A 292 -18.15 -14.70 15.16
N LEU A 293 -18.29 -15.48 14.09
CA LEU A 293 -19.51 -16.27 13.83
C LEU A 293 -19.74 -17.36 14.90
N LYS A 294 -18.67 -17.94 15.46
CA LYS A 294 -18.77 -18.87 16.61
C LYS A 294 -19.25 -18.14 17.86
N VAL A 295 -18.70 -16.97 18.15
CA VAL A 295 -19.12 -16.12 19.27
C VAL A 295 -20.59 -15.72 19.11
N LEU A 296 -21.01 -15.33 17.91
CA LEU A 296 -22.41 -15.01 17.61
C LEU A 296 -23.35 -16.21 17.83
N SER A 297 -22.96 -17.40 17.36
CA SER A 297 -23.73 -18.63 17.59
C SER A 297 -23.93 -18.88 19.09
N GLU A 298 -22.91 -18.61 19.91
CA GLU A 298 -23.00 -18.77 21.36
C GLU A 298 -23.87 -17.69 22.01
N LYS A 299 -23.74 -16.42 21.59
CA LYS A 299 -24.62 -15.32 22.03
C LYS A 299 -26.10 -15.63 21.78
N PHE A 300 -26.42 -16.23 20.63
CA PHE A 300 -27.79 -16.67 20.34
C PHE A 300 -28.27 -17.81 21.26
N ARG A 301 -27.37 -18.70 21.68
CA ARG A 301 -27.67 -19.81 22.60
C ARG A 301 -27.93 -19.33 24.02
N THR A 302 -27.17 -18.33 24.48
CA THR A 302 -27.21 -17.81 25.86
C THR A 302 -28.04 -16.54 26.02
N TYR A 303 -28.75 -16.12 24.96
CA TYR A 303 -29.50 -14.87 24.96
C TYR A 303 -30.48 -14.81 26.13
N LYS A 304 -30.38 -13.76 26.95
CA LYS A 304 -31.31 -13.47 28.04
C LYS A 304 -31.95 -12.12 27.80
N VAL A 305 -33.27 -12.09 27.77
CA VAL A 305 -34.05 -10.85 27.63
C VAL A 305 -33.82 -9.98 28.85
N ALA A 306 -33.27 -8.77 28.67
CA ALA A 306 -33.15 -7.81 29.75
C ALA A 306 -34.55 -7.46 30.31
N PRO A 307 -34.79 -7.48 31.63
CA PRO A 307 -36.12 -7.28 32.24
C PRO A 307 -36.81 -5.96 31.85
N LYS A 308 -36.05 -4.95 31.40
CA LYS A 308 -36.57 -3.65 30.97
C LYS A 308 -37.48 -3.74 29.72
N ILE A 309 -37.23 -4.67 28.80
CA ILE A 309 -38.02 -4.78 27.55
C ILE A 309 -39.40 -5.44 27.84
N ALA A 310 -39.44 -6.44 28.72
CA ALA A 310 -40.70 -7.07 29.15
C ALA A 310 -41.65 -6.09 29.88
N ALA A 311 -41.08 -5.16 30.66
CA ALA A 311 -41.85 -4.13 31.36
C ALA A 311 -42.48 -3.10 30.40
N GLU A 312 -41.77 -2.72 29.33
CA GLU A 312 -42.28 -1.79 28.32
C GLU A 312 -43.42 -2.38 27.49
N SER A 313 -43.34 -3.66 27.11
CA SER A 313 -44.40 -4.36 26.38
C SER A 313 -45.69 -4.48 27.20
N LEU A 314 -45.60 -4.76 28.51
CA LEU A 314 -46.74 -4.70 29.43
C LEU A 314 -47.30 -3.28 29.61
N SER A 315 -46.43 -2.26 29.60
CA SER A 315 -46.84 -0.85 29.70
C SER A 315 -47.58 -0.36 28.45
N LYS A 316 -47.19 -0.82 27.25
CA LYS A 316 -47.85 -0.51 25.97
C LYS A 316 -49.25 -1.15 25.90
N VAL A 317 -49.41 -2.37 26.43
CA VAL A 317 -50.72 -3.04 26.55
C VAL A 317 -51.65 -2.30 27.52
N LYS A 318 -51.13 -1.81 28.66
CA LYS A 318 -51.91 -0.97 29.60
C LYS A 318 -52.25 0.41 29.03
N LYS A 319 -51.37 1.02 28.22
CA LYS A 319 -51.63 2.30 27.54
C LYS A 319 -52.66 2.17 26.41
N ARG A 320 -52.71 1.06 25.66
CA ARG A 320 -53.75 0.78 24.66
C ARG A 320 -55.15 0.60 25.28
N LYS A 321 -55.27 -0.01 26.47
CA LYS A 321 -56.53 -0.08 27.22
C LYS A 321 -57.00 1.28 27.75
N ARG A 322 -56.08 2.17 28.16
CA ARG A 322 -56.43 3.54 28.59
C ARG A 322 -56.79 4.49 27.44
N LYS A 323 -56.24 4.30 26.24
CA LYS A 323 -56.53 5.15 25.06
C LYS A 323 -57.91 4.96 24.42
N ARG A 324 -58.65 3.89 24.75
CA ARG A 324 -60.03 3.69 24.28
C ARG A 324 -61.08 4.51 25.03
N ASN A 325 -60.77 5.06 26.21
CA ASN A 325 -61.73 5.74 27.09
C ASN A 325 -61.56 7.27 27.21
N LYS A 326 -60.72 7.91 26.39
CA LYS A 326 -60.58 9.38 26.40
C LYS A 326 -60.30 9.90 24.99
N GLN A 327 -61.33 9.85 24.14
CA GLN A 327 -61.45 10.75 23.01
C GLN A 327 -62.31 11.95 23.44
N SER A 328 -61.69 13.11 23.60
CA SER A 328 -62.21 14.40 23.12
C SER A 328 -61.32 15.55 23.57
N ARG A 329 -61.21 16.52 22.64
CA ARG A 329 -60.76 17.92 22.76
C ARG A 329 -59.35 18.26 22.27
N GLN A 330 -59.37 18.97 21.14
CA GLN A 330 -58.35 19.85 20.57
C GLN A 330 -57.81 20.86 21.59
N TYR A 331 -56.52 21.19 21.52
CA TYR A 331 -55.97 22.48 21.04
C TYR A 331 -54.45 22.54 21.30
N ASN A 332 -53.72 23.11 20.33
CA ASN A 332 -52.40 23.78 20.33
C ASN A 332 -51.25 23.21 21.19
N CYS A 333 -50.17 22.74 20.53
CA CYS A 333 -48.85 22.65 21.17
C CYS A 333 -48.04 23.91 20.89
N GLU A 334 -47.94 24.75 21.90
CA GLU A 334 -46.76 25.61 22.07
C GLU A 334 -45.56 24.72 22.35
N VAL A 335 -44.48 24.99 21.63
CA VAL A 335 -43.16 24.36 21.80
C VAL A 335 -42.65 24.75 23.18
N SER A 336 -42.63 23.79 24.10
CA SER A 336 -42.03 23.95 25.43
C SER A 336 -40.61 23.40 25.38
N ASP A 337 -39.66 24.28 25.71
CA ASP A 337 -38.26 23.96 25.97
C ASP A 337 -38.16 22.85 27.01
N GLN A 338 -37.81 21.65 26.56
CA GLN A 338 -37.44 20.57 27.47
C GLN A 338 -36.02 20.81 27.94
N ASN A 339 -35.93 21.35 29.16
CA ASN A 339 -34.75 21.33 30.00
C ASN A 339 -34.16 19.90 30.09
N ILE A 340 -33.12 19.65 29.30
CA ILE A 340 -32.26 18.48 29.43
C ILE A 340 -31.51 18.63 30.76
N LYS A 341 -31.65 17.62 31.64
CA LYS A 341 -30.93 17.52 32.92
C LYS A 341 -29.45 17.82 32.70
N ALA A 342 -28.98 18.94 33.26
CA ALA A 342 -27.57 19.30 33.24
C ALA A 342 -26.78 18.26 34.05
N THR A 343 -25.98 17.43 33.38
CA THR A 343 -24.95 16.62 34.03
C THR A 343 -23.95 17.58 34.69
N GLU A 344 -23.82 17.50 36.02
CA GLU A 344 -22.85 18.33 36.74
C GLU A 344 -21.42 17.94 36.34
N VAL A 345 -20.60 18.95 36.04
CA VAL A 345 -19.20 18.77 35.64
C VAL A 345 -18.32 19.07 36.84
N ASN A 346 -17.50 18.11 37.24
CA ASN A 346 -16.65 18.23 38.43
C ASN A 346 -15.32 18.98 38.19
N LEU A 347 -15.02 19.33 36.93
CA LEU A 347 -13.81 20.05 36.53
C LEU A 347 -14.01 21.57 36.42
N LYS A 348 -12.94 22.31 36.75
CA LYS A 348 -12.79 23.75 36.53
C LYS A 348 -11.68 24.03 35.52
N VAL A 349 -11.75 25.19 34.86
CA VAL A 349 -10.67 25.66 33.99
C VAL A 349 -9.41 25.86 34.84
N GLY A 350 -8.30 25.28 34.40
CA GLY A 350 -7.03 25.27 35.13
C GLY A 350 -6.75 23.97 35.89
N ASP A 351 -7.75 23.10 36.08
CA ASP A 351 -7.56 21.76 36.63
C ASP A 351 -6.79 20.87 35.64
N TYR A 352 -6.37 19.70 36.12
CA TYR A 352 -5.70 18.68 35.31
C TYR A 352 -6.56 17.43 35.22
N ILE A 353 -6.54 16.80 34.06
CA ILE A 353 -7.17 15.50 33.82
C ILE A 353 -6.09 14.49 33.45
N GLU A 354 -6.22 13.29 33.98
CA GLU A 354 -5.34 12.16 33.69
C GLU A 354 -5.79 11.49 32.38
N LEU A 355 -4.86 11.41 31.44
CA LEU A 355 -4.99 10.86 30.10
C LEU A 355 -3.88 9.83 29.90
N SER A 356 -4.27 8.56 29.84
CA SER A 356 -3.34 7.43 29.72
C SER A 356 -2.51 7.49 28.43
N HIS A 357 -1.21 7.18 28.52
CA HIS A 357 -0.35 7.00 27.34
C HIS A 357 -0.80 5.84 26.44
N GLU A 358 -1.56 4.88 26.96
CA GLU A 358 -2.15 3.80 26.17
C GLU A 358 -3.18 4.35 25.15
N THR A 359 -3.98 5.33 25.57
CA THR A 359 -4.96 6.00 24.70
C THR A 359 -4.35 7.13 23.88
N PHE A 360 -3.39 7.85 24.48
CA PHE A 360 -2.78 9.05 23.91
C PHE A 360 -1.25 8.92 23.86
N PRO A 361 -0.68 8.11 22.94
CA PRO A 361 0.74 7.75 22.95
C PRO A 361 1.73 8.90 22.74
N TRP A 362 1.23 10.06 22.30
CA TRP A 362 2.05 11.23 21.99
C TRP A 362 2.22 12.19 23.18
N LEU A 363 1.54 11.96 24.29
CA LEU A 363 1.62 12.84 25.45
C LEU A 363 3.02 12.79 26.07
N ASP A 364 3.57 13.95 26.41
CA ASP A 364 4.80 14.02 27.21
C ASP A 364 4.53 13.70 28.69
N LYS A 365 3.28 13.92 29.13
CA LYS A 365 2.80 13.73 30.50
C LYS A 365 1.35 13.27 30.45
N GLU A 366 1.00 12.33 31.32
CA GLU A 366 -0.37 11.84 31.48
C GLU A 366 -1.32 12.88 32.08
N LEU A 367 -0.82 14.01 32.59
CA LEU A 367 -1.66 15.10 33.10
C LEU A 367 -1.81 16.21 32.06
N ALA A 368 -3.03 16.37 31.55
CA ALA A 368 -3.38 17.43 30.60
C ALA A 368 -4.15 18.56 31.30
N LYS A 369 -3.75 19.80 31.03
CA LYS A 369 -4.38 20.98 31.66
C LYS A 369 -5.68 21.34 30.95
N VAL A 370 -6.76 21.54 31.70
CA VAL A 370 -8.04 22.01 31.17
C VAL A 370 -7.95 23.51 30.84
N LEU A 371 -8.06 23.82 29.56
CA LEU A 371 -8.02 25.19 29.02
C LEU A 371 -9.39 25.84 28.99
N TYR A 372 -10.45 25.10 28.63
CA TYR A 372 -11.78 25.65 28.46
C TYR A 372 -12.86 24.58 28.66
N ILE A 373 -14.05 24.97 29.09
CA ILE A 373 -15.19 24.07 29.30
C ILE A 373 -16.43 24.73 28.67
N LYS A 374 -17.13 24.00 27.81
CA LYS A 374 -18.42 24.41 27.22
C LYS A 374 -19.51 23.40 27.59
N ARG A 375 -20.67 23.92 27.96
CA ARG A 375 -21.88 23.12 28.24
C ARG A 375 -22.95 23.49 27.24
N SER A 376 -23.52 22.51 26.53
CA SER A 376 -24.64 22.74 25.61
C SER A 376 -25.41 21.44 25.33
N GLY A 377 -26.25 21.43 24.28
CA GLY A 377 -27.20 20.35 23.97
C GLY A 377 -26.57 18.96 23.82
N ASN A 378 -25.34 18.87 23.29
CA ASN A 378 -24.62 17.60 23.12
C ASN A 378 -23.79 17.21 24.36
N GLY A 379 -24.05 17.84 25.50
CA GLY A 379 -23.34 17.60 26.75
C GLY A 379 -22.19 18.57 26.97
N VAL A 380 -21.14 18.07 27.61
CA VAL A 380 -20.02 18.87 28.11
C VAL A 380 -18.80 18.61 27.24
N THR A 381 -18.29 19.68 26.62
CA THR A 381 -17.05 19.65 25.88
C THR A 381 -15.95 20.32 26.70
N ILE A 382 -14.88 19.60 26.99
CA ILE A 382 -13.67 20.18 27.59
C ILE A 382 -12.58 20.33 26.55
N VAL A 383 -11.77 21.38 26.71
CA VAL A 383 -10.57 21.61 25.91
C VAL A 383 -9.36 21.42 26.81
N VAL A 384 -8.43 20.58 26.38
CA VAL A 384 -7.21 20.27 27.12
C VAL A 384 -5.96 20.64 26.31
N ASP A 385 -4.91 21.04 27.03
CA ASP A 385 -3.59 21.26 26.46
C ASP A 385 -2.80 19.96 26.42
N VAL A 386 -2.54 19.45 25.22
CA VAL A 386 -1.75 18.23 24.99
C VAL A 386 -0.56 18.50 24.07
N ARG A 387 -0.14 19.76 23.97
CA ARG A 387 1.01 20.16 23.16
C ARG A 387 2.29 19.57 23.77
N THR A 388 3.06 18.87 22.94
CA THR A 388 4.37 18.36 23.34
C THR A 388 5.38 19.50 23.42
N GLU A 389 6.50 19.27 24.10
CA GLU A 389 7.60 20.21 24.16
C GLU A 389 8.16 20.51 22.76
N ILE A 390 8.08 19.55 21.83
CA ILE A 390 8.43 19.76 20.42
C ILE A 390 7.44 20.74 19.77
N THR A 391 6.13 20.52 19.90
CA THR A 391 5.14 21.42 19.28
C THR A 391 5.17 22.82 19.88
N LYS A 392 5.38 22.95 21.19
CA LYS A 392 5.59 24.25 21.87
C LYS A 392 6.83 24.99 21.36
N ARG A 393 7.95 24.29 21.14
CA ARG A 393 9.18 24.89 20.58
C ARG A 393 8.97 25.42 19.16
N ILE A 394 8.18 24.71 18.35
CA ILE A 394 7.82 25.16 17.00
C ILE A 394 6.86 26.35 17.07
N GLU A 395 5.85 26.29 17.94
CA GLU A 395 4.94 27.41 18.21
C GLU A 395 5.69 28.70 18.56
N HIS A 396 6.69 28.62 19.43
CA HIS A 396 7.45 29.80 19.86
C HIS A 396 8.27 30.46 18.73
N ARG A 397 8.44 29.79 17.58
CA ARG A 397 9.10 30.34 16.39
C ARG A 397 8.13 30.98 15.40
N MET A 398 6.83 30.86 15.62
CA MET A 398 5.85 31.50 14.75
C MET A 398 5.93 33.03 14.87
N SER A 399 5.64 33.69 13.76
CA SER A 399 5.59 35.15 13.66
C SER A 399 4.58 35.71 14.66
N GLY A 400 5.03 36.63 15.52
CA GLY A 400 4.24 37.17 16.62
C GLY A 400 4.49 36.51 17.98
N TYR A 401 5.20 35.37 18.08
CA TYR A 401 5.58 34.78 19.37
C TYR A 401 6.90 35.28 19.94
N GLU A 402 7.62 36.15 19.24
CA GLU A 402 9.00 36.56 19.57
C GLU A 402 9.10 37.32 20.89
N THR A 403 8.04 38.04 21.29
CA THR A 403 8.00 38.80 22.54
C THR A 403 6.66 38.65 23.24
N LYS A 404 6.65 38.76 24.58
CA LYS A 404 5.40 38.77 25.37
C LYS A 404 4.38 39.81 24.88
N LYS A 405 4.83 40.93 24.30
CA LYS A 405 3.97 41.99 23.75
C LYS A 405 3.26 41.55 22.47
N LYS A 406 3.98 40.90 21.54
CA LYS A 406 3.39 40.34 20.32
C LYS A 406 2.56 39.08 20.60
N GLN A 407 2.94 38.25 21.58
CA GLN A 407 2.12 37.11 22.01
C GLN A 407 0.72 37.55 22.45
N LYS A 408 0.63 38.69 23.17
CA LYS A 408 -0.66 39.26 23.58
C LYS A 408 -1.58 39.65 22.43
N SER A 409 -1.09 39.86 21.21
CA SER A 409 -1.95 40.17 20.06
C SER A 409 -2.49 38.93 19.35
N ILE A 410 -1.80 37.79 19.41
CA ILE A 410 -2.17 36.56 18.67
C ILE A 410 -2.81 35.48 19.53
N LEU A 411 -2.41 35.35 20.81
CA LEU A 411 -2.99 34.38 21.73
C LEU A 411 -4.52 34.53 21.88
N PRO A 412 -5.10 35.75 21.95
CA PRO A 412 -6.55 35.90 21.99
C PRO A 412 -7.25 35.32 20.76
N SER A 413 -6.64 35.46 19.57
CA SER A 413 -7.20 34.95 18.31
C SER A 413 -7.23 33.41 18.31
N LEU A 414 -6.11 32.76 18.67
CA LEU A 414 -6.02 31.31 18.80
C LEU A 414 -7.00 30.79 19.86
N TYR A 415 -7.05 31.43 21.03
CA TYR A 415 -7.92 31.01 22.12
C TYR A 415 -9.40 31.21 21.80
N ASN A 416 -9.77 32.30 21.14
CA ASN A 416 -11.14 32.51 20.67
C ASN A 416 -11.55 31.46 19.64
N LYS A 417 -10.64 31.08 18.73
CA LYS A 417 -10.91 30.04 17.75
C LYS A 417 -11.04 28.66 18.38
N LEU A 418 -10.25 28.37 19.42
CA LEU A 418 -10.33 27.14 20.19
C LEU A 418 -11.66 27.06 20.98
N LYS A 419 -12.11 28.17 21.56
CA LYS A 419 -13.45 28.27 22.16
C LYS A 419 -14.54 27.99 21.14
N LEU A 420 -14.46 28.60 19.95
CA LEU A 420 -15.44 28.37 18.88
C LEU A 420 -15.48 26.89 18.47
N ALA A 421 -14.32 26.21 18.39
CA ALA A 421 -14.27 24.78 18.12
C ALA A 421 -15.00 23.97 19.20
N ALA A 422 -14.79 24.28 20.48
CA ALA A 422 -15.49 23.63 21.59
C ALA A 422 -17.00 23.90 21.57
N GLU A 423 -17.41 25.10 21.15
CA GLU A 423 -18.83 25.45 20.96
C GLU A 423 -19.46 24.61 19.87
N ILE A 424 -18.84 24.53 18.70
CA ILE A 424 -19.33 23.72 17.58
C ILE A 424 -19.49 22.26 18.00
N VAL A 425 -18.51 21.69 18.70
CA VAL A 425 -18.59 20.31 19.22
C VAL A 425 -19.72 20.15 20.23
N ALA A 426 -19.94 21.14 21.11
CA ALA A 426 -21.00 21.07 22.12
C ALA A 426 -22.43 21.25 21.54
N THR A 427 -22.57 21.86 20.35
CA THR A 427 -23.87 22.20 19.75
C THR A 427 -24.22 21.41 18.49
N SER A 428 -23.25 20.75 17.85
CA SER A 428 -23.46 20.09 16.55
C SER A 428 -23.13 18.61 16.61
N ASP A 429 -24.01 17.78 16.04
CA ASP A 429 -23.81 16.34 15.87
C ASP A 429 -22.68 16.03 14.87
N SER A 430 -22.43 16.92 13.91
CA SER A 430 -21.33 16.80 12.95
C SER A 430 -19.97 17.22 13.52
N GLY A 431 -19.96 17.84 14.71
CA GLY A 431 -18.76 18.33 15.37
C GLY A 431 -17.93 19.25 14.46
N LEU A 432 -16.60 19.02 14.43
CA LEU A 432 -15.69 19.86 13.64
C LEU A 432 -15.64 19.51 12.14
N ARG A 433 -16.30 18.43 11.69
CA ARG A 433 -16.15 17.96 10.29
C ARG A 433 -16.61 18.98 9.25
N ASP A 434 -17.63 19.76 9.57
CA ASP A 434 -18.22 20.71 8.61
C ASP A 434 -17.52 22.08 8.62
N SER A 435 -16.73 22.37 9.65
CA SER A 435 -16.17 23.71 9.89
C SER A 435 -14.65 23.76 9.90
N TRP A 436 -13.99 22.60 9.97
CA TRP A 436 -12.54 22.44 10.01
C TRP A 436 -12.09 21.38 9.01
N THR A 437 -10.88 21.55 8.46
CA THR A 437 -10.34 20.58 7.49
C THR A 437 -9.72 19.41 8.24
N THR A 438 -10.22 18.20 8.00
CA THR A 438 -9.61 16.98 8.56
C THR A 438 -8.26 16.74 7.90
N LEU A 439 -7.21 16.58 8.71
CA LEU A 439 -5.88 16.21 8.23
C LEU A 439 -5.92 14.78 7.69
N ARG A 440 -5.69 14.63 6.38
CA ARG A 440 -5.86 13.36 5.66
C ARG A 440 -4.87 12.30 6.12
N TYR A 441 -3.64 12.74 6.36
CA TYR A 441 -2.52 11.87 6.67
C TYR A 441 -2.07 12.13 8.09
N ARG A 442 -1.98 11.07 8.88
CA ARG A 442 -1.41 11.11 10.22
C ARG A 442 -0.76 9.78 10.56
N ASP A 443 0.20 9.79 11.47
CA ASP A 443 0.68 8.57 12.09
C ASP A 443 -0.43 8.06 13.02
N LYS A 444 -1.18 7.05 12.59
CA LYS A 444 -2.30 6.51 13.37
C LYS A 444 -1.85 5.75 14.62
N ASN A 445 -0.60 5.30 14.68
CA ASN A 445 -0.07 4.63 15.87
C ASN A 445 0.22 5.67 16.95
N LYS A 446 0.81 6.81 16.57
CA LYS A 446 1.12 7.89 17.49
C LYS A 446 -0.06 8.82 17.77
N TYR A 447 -0.93 9.06 16.80
CA TYR A 447 -2.13 9.91 16.88
C TYR A 447 -3.36 9.16 16.34
N PRO A 448 -3.95 8.25 17.13
CA PRO A 448 -5.07 7.40 16.70
C PRO A 448 -6.33 8.17 16.31
N PHE A 449 -6.56 9.36 16.86
CA PHE A 449 -7.77 10.14 16.64
C PHE A 449 -7.64 11.12 15.47
N SER A 450 -8.78 11.47 14.85
CA SER A 450 -8.80 12.47 13.77
C SER A 450 -8.22 13.80 14.24
N ILE A 451 -7.36 14.38 13.40
CA ILE A 451 -6.80 15.71 13.60
C ILE A 451 -7.53 16.67 12.66
N PHE A 452 -8.03 17.76 13.22
CA PHE A 452 -8.69 18.84 12.51
C PHE A 452 -7.77 20.04 12.46
N SER A 453 -7.72 20.67 11.31
CA SER A 453 -6.92 21.86 11.04
C SER A 453 -7.80 23.05 10.74
N TRP A 454 -7.42 24.19 11.31
CA TRP A 454 -7.96 25.50 10.99
C TRP A 454 -6.85 26.36 10.41
N LYS A 455 -7.19 27.16 9.40
CA LYS A 455 -6.31 28.14 8.76
C LYS A 455 -7.00 29.50 8.69
N ALA A 456 -6.28 30.56 9.03
CA ALA A 456 -6.72 31.93 8.77
C ALA A 456 -6.65 32.25 7.26
N GLN A 457 -7.54 33.11 6.76
CA GLN A 457 -7.50 33.60 5.37
C GLN A 457 -6.60 34.85 5.25
N THR A 458 -5.30 34.71 5.52
CA THR A 458 -4.30 35.78 5.41
C THR A 458 -2.99 35.25 4.82
N SER A 459 -2.11 36.11 4.30
CA SER A 459 -0.83 35.71 3.66
C SER A 459 0.07 34.91 4.62
N ASP A 460 0.21 35.38 5.87
CA ASP A 460 0.88 34.67 6.97
C ASP A 460 -0.17 33.97 7.84
N ALA A 461 -0.92 33.04 7.23
CA ALA A 461 -2.04 32.39 7.89
C ALA A 461 -1.60 31.61 9.14
N LEU A 462 -2.13 32.03 10.30
CA LEU A 462 -2.15 31.21 11.50
C LEU A 462 -2.88 29.90 11.21
N ARG A 463 -2.30 28.82 11.73
CA ARG A 463 -2.82 27.46 11.63
C ARG A 463 -2.93 26.86 13.03
N MET A 464 -3.98 26.09 13.26
CA MET A 464 -4.21 25.40 14.53
C MET A 464 -4.65 23.97 14.27
N TYR A 465 -4.11 23.04 15.06
CA TYR A 465 -4.36 21.61 14.97
C TYR A 465 -4.95 21.12 16.29
N VAL A 466 -6.12 20.52 16.19
CA VAL A 466 -6.84 19.96 17.34
C VAL A 466 -7.27 18.55 17.03
N SER A 467 -7.36 17.70 18.04
CA SER A 467 -8.01 16.39 17.93
C SER A 467 -9.26 16.35 18.77
N HIS A 468 -10.26 15.60 18.32
CA HIS A 468 -11.55 15.47 19.00
C HIS A 468 -11.89 14.00 19.18
N ILE A 469 -12.32 13.67 20.39
CA ILE A 469 -12.90 12.37 20.72
C ILE A 469 -14.16 12.55 21.56
N ALA A 470 -15.20 11.80 21.20
CA ALA A 470 -16.40 11.65 22.02
C ALA A 470 -16.18 10.53 23.04
N MET A 471 -16.72 10.68 24.24
CA MET A 471 -16.52 9.76 25.36
C MET A 471 -16.92 8.31 25.00
N ASP A 472 -17.99 8.13 24.21
CA ASP A 472 -18.46 6.81 23.74
C ASP A 472 -17.50 6.13 22.74
N LYS A 473 -16.48 6.84 22.27
CA LYS A 473 -15.43 6.37 21.36
C LYS A 473 -14.06 6.19 22.04
N VAL A 474 -13.96 6.42 23.36
CA VAL A 474 -12.73 6.19 24.12
C VAL A 474 -12.65 4.71 24.48
N ASP A 475 -11.70 3.96 23.91
CA ASP A 475 -11.58 2.52 24.12
C ASP A 475 -11.08 2.14 25.53
N ASP A 476 -10.21 2.97 26.11
CA ASP A 476 -9.64 2.78 27.45
C ASP A 476 -10.69 3.05 28.54
N GLU A 477 -10.97 2.01 29.33
CA GLU A 477 -11.97 2.03 30.39
C GLU A 477 -11.59 3.00 31.52
N SER A 478 -10.29 3.17 31.80
CA SER A 478 -9.79 4.08 32.83
C SER A 478 -10.03 5.53 32.43
N VAL A 479 -9.63 5.90 31.21
CA VAL A 479 -9.87 7.25 30.67
C VAL A 479 -11.37 7.53 30.54
N ARG A 480 -12.14 6.55 30.06
CA ARG A 480 -13.60 6.69 29.93
C ARG A 480 -14.26 6.95 31.28
N LYS A 481 -13.85 6.20 32.32
CA LYS A 481 -14.36 6.37 33.68
C LYS A 481 -14.01 7.74 34.25
N ILE A 482 -12.77 8.22 34.05
CA ILE A 482 -12.36 9.57 34.46
C ILE A 482 -13.22 10.63 33.78
N LEU A 483 -13.48 10.50 32.47
CA LEU A 483 -14.32 11.45 31.74
C LEU A 483 -15.77 11.40 32.22
N GLU A 484 -16.33 10.21 32.45
CA GLU A 484 -17.69 10.00 32.95
C GLU A 484 -17.88 10.57 34.36
N GLU A 485 -16.95 10.27 35.29
CA GLU A 485 -16.94 10.79 36.66
C GLU A 485 -16.85 12.32 36.69
N ASN A 486 -16.22 12.92 35.68
CA ASN A 486 -16.13 14.37 35.52
C ASN A 486 -17.27 14.97 34.68
N GLY A 487 -18.23 14.16 34.23
CA GLY A 487 -19.39 14.60 33.45
C GLY A 487 -19.03 15.08 32.04
N VAL A 488 -17.92 14.63 31.46
CA VAL A 488 -17.38 15.06 30.17
C VAL A 488 -17.93 14.18 29.05
N ALA A 489 -18.61 14.79 28.07
CA ALA A 489 -19.12 14.07 26.88
C ALA A 489 -18.12 14.12 25.71
N HIS A 490 -17.39 15.22 25.57
CA HIS A 490 -16.47 15.45 24.47
C HIS A 490 -15.13 16.01 24.96
N LEU A 491 -14.04 15.43 24.45
CA LEU A 491 -12.67 15.86 24.73
C LEU A 491 -12.06 16.48 23.47
N LEU A 492 -11.74 17.77 23.54
CA LEU A 492 -11.03 18.50 22.49
C LEU A 492 -9.59 18.76 22.93
N MET A 493 -8.64 18.31 22.13
CA MET A 493 -7.22 18.26 22.45
C MET A 493 -6.45 19.23 21.56
N LEU A 494 -5.79 20.24 22.15
CA LEU A 494 -4.92 21.16 21.41
C LEU A 494 -3.56 20.49 21.17
N LEU A 495 -3.23 20.22 19.90
CA LEU A 495 -1.97 19.54 19.51
C LEU A 495 -0.85 20.53 19.18
N GLY A 496 -1.20 21.63 18.52
CA GLY A 496 -0.24 22.65 18.14
C GLY A 496 -0.85 23.79 17.31
N ALA A 497 -0.12 24.89 17.24
CA ALA A 497 -0.37 26.01 16.33
C ALA A 497 0.92 26.44 15.63
N CYS A 498 0.81 27.06 14.46
CA CYS A 498 1.97 27.64 13.77
C CYS A 498 1.52 28.73 12.82
N ASP A 499 2.46 29.47 12.25
CA ASP A 499 2.23 30.24 11.03
C ASP A 499 2.48 29.37 9.80
N LYS A 500 2.42 29.98 8.62
CA LYS A 500 2.71 29.32 7.34
C LYS A 500 4.11 28.74 7.27
N ASN A 501 5.10 29.52 7.69
CA ASN A 501 6.52 29.20 7.51
C ASN A 501 6.98 28.06 8.41
N ASN A 502 6.32 27.87 9.55
CA ASN A 502 6.65 26.78 10.48
C ASN A 502 5.78 25.53 10.29
N GLN A 503 4.87 25.52 9.29
CA GLN A 503 3.95 24.41 9.06
C GLN A 503 4.69 23.12 8.65
N GLU A 504 5.65 23.22 7.74
CA GLU A 504 6.44 22.07 7.25
C GLU A 504 7.22 21.37 8.37
N GLU A 505 7.54 22.11 9.44
CA GLU A 505 8.21 21.56 10.60
C GLU A 505 7.24 21.00 11.65
N LEU A 506 6.05 21.59 11.76
CA LEU A 506 5.03 21.15 12.72
C LEU A 506 4.33 19.86 12.28
N LEU A 507 3.92 19.75 11.01
CA LEU A 507 3.14 18.60 10.51
C LEU A 507 3.84 17.24 10.77
N PRO A 508 5.14 17.06 10.49
CA PRO A 508 5.86 15.80 10.76
C PRO A 508 5.69 15.26 12.18
N VAL A 509 5.51 16.14 13.18
CA VAL A 509 5.39 15.76 14.59
C VAL A 509 4.18 14.85 14.82
N PHE A 510 3.09 15.08 14.09
CA PHE A 510 1.85 14.31 14.17
C PHE A 510 1.48 13.53 12.91
N THR A 511 2.17 13.78 11.79
CA THR A 511 1.97 12.97 10.58
C THR A 511 2.89 11.77 10.46
N GLY A 512 4.02 11.76 11.17
CA GLY A 512 5.06 10.73 11.02
C GLY A 512 5.75 10.76 9.66
N ARG A 513 5.48 11.78 8.83
CA ARG A 513 6.06 11.94 7.50
C ARG A 513 7.28 12.85 7.54
N THR A 514 8.10 12.76 6.50
CA THR A 514 9.25 13.65 6.36
C THR A 514 8.81 15.07 5.96
N ARG A 515 9.61 16.07 6.33
CA ARG A 515 9.37 17.48 5.91
C ARG A 515 9.20 17.61 4.39
N ARG A 516 9.99 16.86 3.62
CA ARG A 516 9.95 16.85 2.15
C ARG A 516 8.57 16.43 1.61
N ILE A 517 7.97 15.40 2.21
CA ILE A 517 6.64 14.93 1.83
C ILE A 517 5.57 15.97 2.21
N GLU A 518 5.66 16.54 3.41
CA GLU A 518 4.72 17.58 3.85
C GLU A 518 4.78 18.82 2.95
N ALA A 519 5.98 19.26 2.56
CA ALA A 519 6.18 20.37 1.63
C ALA A 519 5.59 20.06 0.25
N ALA A 520 5.79 18.83 -0.27
CA ALA A 520 5.19 18.40 -1.53
C ALA A 520 3.66 18.38 -1.50
N ASP A 521 3.07 18.05 -0.34
CA ASP A 521 1.62 18.10 -0.08
C ASP A 521 1.11 19.53 0.21
N GLY A 522 1.94 20.56 0.00
CA GLY A 522 1.58 21.97 0.10
C GLY A 522 1.65 22.55 1.51
N ALA A 523 2.32 21.88 2.46
CA ALA A 523 2.71 22.53 3.70
C ALA A 523 3.66 23.69 3.40
N GLY A 524 3.45 24.84 4.03
CA GLY A 524 4.27 26.03 3.75
C GLY A 524 3.89 26.84 2.50
N VAL A 525 3.03 26.30 1.62
CA VAL A 525 2.60 26.92 0.34
C VAL A 525 1.36 27.80 0.47
#